data_AF-A0A3D3PGG0-F1
#
_entry.id   AF-A0A3D3PGG0-F1
#
_cell.length_a   1.000
_cell.length_b   1.000
_cell.length_c   1.000
_cell.angle_alpha   90.00
_cell.angle_beta   90.00
_cell.angle_gamma   90.00
#
_symmetry.space_group_name_H-M   'P 1'
#
loop_
_entity.id
_entity.type
_entity.pdbx_description
1 polymer ?
#
loop_
_entity_poly.entity_id
_entity_poly.type
_entity_poly.pdbx_seq_one_letter_code
_entity_poly.pdbx_strand_id
1 'polypeptide(L)' 'MSLKDPQINASLIKIISHIQSSKNLLEIKNLKKLKGFKNLYRIRLGDYRIGLEITNQKIIMIRFLHRKTIYNQWP' A
#
# COMPACT_ATOMS: atom_id res chain seq x y z
N MET A 1 13.55 1.17 12.72
CA MET A 1 12.69 -0.01 12.52
C MET A 1 13.20 -0.73 11.28
N SER A 2 13.95 -1.82 11.45
CA SER A 2 14.60 -2.51 10.33
C SER A 2 13.61 -3.48 9.68
N LEU A 3 13.33 -3.32 8.39
CA LEU A 3 12.48 -4.21 7.59
C LEU A 3 13.23 -5.52 7.24
N LYS A 4 13.65 -6.25 8.28
CA LYS A 4 14.40 -7.51 8.15
C LYS A 4 13.54 -8.77 8.19
N ASP A 5 12.22 -8.62 8.27
CA ASP A 5 11.31 -9.76 8.26
C ASP A 5 11.18 -10.31 6.82
N PRO A 6 11.68 -11.54 6.57
CA PRO A 6 11.67 -12.12 5.22
C PRO A 6 10.25 -12.36 4.69
N GLN A 7 9.28 -12.66 5.56
CA GLN A 7 7.90 -12.94 5.17
C GLN A 7 7.19 -11.68 4.70
N ILE A 8 7.47 -10.56 5.36
CA ILE A 8 6.94 -9.26 4.97
C ILE A 8 7.50 -8.84 3.61
N ASN A 9 8.80 -9.01 3.40
CA ASN A 9 9.45 -8.68 2.13
C ASN A 9 8.90 -9.52 0.98
N ALA A 10 8.76 -10.84 1.17
CA ALA A 10 8.16 -11.72 0.18
C ALA A 10 6.71 -11.31 -0.14
N SER A 11 5.94 -10.94 0.88
CA SER A 11 4.55 -10.50 0.70
C SER A 11 4.46 -9.13 0.00
N LEU A 12 5.39 -8.22 0.28
CA LEU A 12 5.48 -6.91 -0.37
C LEU A 12 5.81 -7.06 -1.86
N ILE A 13 6.77 -7.93 -2.21
CA ILE A 13 7.12 -8.25 -3.60
C ILE A 13 5.88 -8.77 -4.34
N LYS A 14 5.15 -9.72 -3.75
CA LYS A 14 3.90 -10.26 -4.33
C LYS A 14 2.87 -9.16 -4.59
N ILE A 15 2.70 -8.22 -3.66
CA ILE A 15 1.79 -7.08 -3.84
C ILE A 15 2.25 -6.20 -5.00
N ILE A 16 3.55 -5.87 -5.07
CA ILE A 16 4.09 -5.02 -6.14
C ILE A 16 3.89 -5.69 -7.51
N SER A 17 4.23 -6.98 -7.63
CA SER A 17 4.02 -7.73 -8.88
C SER A 17 2.55 -7.80 -9.26
N HIS A 18 1.66 -8.02 -8.28
CA HIS A 18 0.21 -8.04 -8.53
C HIS A 18 -0.31 -6.69 -9.04
N ILE A 19 0.16 -5.58 -8.46
CA ILE A 19 -0.19 -4.23 -8.94
C ILE A 19 0.31 -4.01 -10.37
N GLN A 20 1.55 -4.42 -10.68
CA GLN A 20 2.13 -4.27 -12.02
C GLN A 20 1.40 -5.09 -13.09
N SER A 21 0.87 -6.27 -12.75
CA SER A 21 0.13 -7.11 -13.68
C SER A 21 -1.36 -6.77 -13.76
N SER A 22 -1.89 -5.94 -12.86
CA SER A 22 -3.32 -5.58 -12.83
C SER A 22 -3.65 -4.59 -13.95
N LYS A 23 -4.75 -4.83 -14.67
CA LYS A 23 -5.22 -3.92 -15.74
C LYS A 23 -6.03 -2.75 -15.22
N ASN A 24 -6.62 -2.89 -14.04
CA ASN A 24 -7.43 -1.87 -13.39
C ASN A 24 -7.34 -1.98 -11.87
N LEU A 25 -7.80 -0.94 -11.16
CA LEU A 25 -7.72 -0.87 -9.70
C LEU A 25 -8.60 -1.87 -8.97
N LEU A 26 -9.66 -2.37 -9.62
CA LEU A 26 -10.60 -3.34 -9.03
C LEU A 26 -9.96 -4.72 -8.84
N GLU A 27 -8.96 -5.04 -9.66
CA GLU A 27 -8.18 -6.28 -9.56
C GLU A 27 -7.20 -6.27 -8.37
N ILE A 28 -6.83 -5.10 -7.85
CA ILE A 28 -5.86 -4.96 -6.76
C ILE A 28 -6.53 -5.32 -5.43
N LYS A 29 -6.24 -6.52 -4.93
CA LYS A 29 -6.78 -7.02 -3.65
C LYS A 29 -6.39 -6.10 -2.49
N ASN A 30 -7.31 -5.96 -1.53
CA ASN A 30 -7.14 -5.17 -0.31
C ASN A 30 -6.87 -3.67 -0.53
N LEU A 31 -7.05 -3.15 -1.75
CA LEU A 31 -6.98 -1.73 -2.06
C LEU A 31 -8.22 -1.01 -1.53
N LYS A 32 -8.03 0.04 -0.73
CA LYS A 32 -9.12 0.86 -0.21
C LYS A 32 -8.81 2.34 -0.34
N LYS A 33 -9.72 3.10 -0.94
CA LYS A 33 -9.63 4.57 -1.02
C LYS A 33 -9.72 5.18 0.39
N LEU A 34 -8.87 6.16 0.67
CA LEU A 34 -8.92 6.90 1.93
C LEU A 34 -9.99 7.99 1.86
N LYS A 35 -10.81 8.09 2.90
CA LYS A 35 -11.84 9.13 3.01
C LYS A 35 -11.16 10.50 3.16
N GLY A 36 -11.69 11.53 2.51
CA GLY A 36 -11.17 12.89 2.57
C GLY A 36 -9.99 13.17 1.62
N PHE A 37 -9.51 12.18 0.87
CA PHE A 37 -8.42 12.35 -0.09
C PHE A 37 -8.87 12.02 -1.51
N LYS A 38 -8.40 12.84 -2.47
CA LYS A 38 -8.75 12.69 -3.88
C LYS A 38 -8.18 11.39 -4.48
N ASN A 39 -6.88 11.19 -4.25
CA ASN A 39 -6.04 10.22 -4.95
C ASN A 39 -5.30 9.26 -4.02
N LEU A 40 -5.58 9.25 -2.71
CA LEU A 40 -4.89 8.39 -1.76
C LEU A 40 -5.66 7.11 -1.46
N TYR A 41 -4.90 6.02 -1.42
CA TYR A 41 -5.37 4.67 -1.20
C TYR A 41 -4.45 3.95 -0.21
N ARG A 42 -4.94 2.83 0.31
CA ARG A 42 -4.19 1.97 1.23
C ARG A 42 -4.38 0.51 0.89
N ILE A 43 -3.30 -0.26 0.97
CA ILE A 43 -3.35 -1.73 1.03
C ILE A 43 -3.04 -2.19 2.46
N ARG A 44 -3.81 -3.17 2.95
CA ARG A 44 -3.54 -3.85 4.24
C ARG A 44 -2.65 -5.08 3.99
N LEU A 45 -1.53 -5.16 4.71
CA LEU A 45 -0.67 -6.34 4.76
C LEU A 45 -0.43 -6.72 6.23
N GLY A 46 -1.28 -7.56 6.79
CA GLY A 46 -1.24 -7.90 8.22
C GLY A 46 -1.32 -6.63 9.09
N ASP A 47 -0.25 -6.37 9.85
CA ASP A 47 -0.08 -5.17 10.67
C ASP A 47 0.54 -3.98 9.94
N TYR A 48 0.96 -4.15 8.70
CA TYR A 48 1.51 -3.08 7.87
C TYR A 48 0.46 -2.48 6.94
N ARG A 49 0.69 -1.22 6.61
CA ARG A 49 -0.16 -0.41 5.74
C ARG A 49 0.72 0.21 4.67
N ILE A 50 0.34 -0.03 3.44
CA ILE A 50 1.00 0.52 2.26
C ILE A 50 0.14 1.70 1.80
N GLY A 51 0.72 2.89 1.75
CA GLY A 51 0.12 4.09 1.19
C GLY A 51 0.40 4.18 -0.29
N LEU A 52 -0.66 4.40 -1.06
CA LEU A 52 -0.57 4.57 -2.50
C LEU A 52 -1.19 5.91 -2.89
N GLU A 53 -0.49 6.67 -3.71
CA GLU A 53 -1.07 7.75 -4.48
C GLU A 53 -1.34 7.24 -5.90
N ILE A 54 -2.59 7.30 -6.33
CA ILE A 54 -3.01 6.83 -7.65
C ILE A 54 -3.52 8.01 -8.45
N THR A 55 -2.84 8.29 -9.55
CA THR A 55 -3.23 9.27 -10.57
C THR A 55 -3.54 8.52 -11.87
N ASN A 56 -4.10 9.21 -12.87
CA ASN A 56 -4.68 8.58 -14.07
C ASN A 56 -3.84 7.48 -14.72
N GLN A 57 -2.51 7.59 -14.73
CA GLN A 57 -1.62 6.61 -15.38
C GLN A 57 -0.50 6.11 -14.46
N LYS A 58 -0.51 6.46 -13.17
CA LYS A 58 0.60 6.17 -12.26
C LYS A 58 0.10 5.77 -10.88
N ILE A 59 0.72 4.73 -10.34
CA ILE A 59 0.59 4.30 -8.96
C ILE A 59 1.93 4.54 -8.28
N ILE A 60 1.94 5.36 -7.23
CA ILE A 60 3.13 5.71 -6.47
C ILE A 60 2.97 5.16 -5.05
N MET A 61 3.93 4.34 -4.60
CA MET A 61 3.97 3.89 -3.21
C MET A 61 4.64 4.94 -2.34
N ILE A 62 3.85 5.69 -1.58
CA ILE A 62 4.32 6.84 -0.79
C ILE A 62 4.71 6.46 0.65
N ARG A 63 4.18 5.35 1.18
CA ARG A 63 4.41 4.93 2.56
C ARG A 63 4.36 3.41 2.68
N PHE A 64 5.19 2.88 3.58
CA PHE A 64 5.05 1.53 4.10
C PHE A 64 5.36 1.54 5.60
N LEU A 65 4.30 1.50 6.41
CA LEU A 65 4.41 1.70 7.86
C LEU A 65 3.65 0.64 8.64
N HIS A 66 4.18 0.29 9.80
CA HIS A 66 3.49 -0.57 10.76
C HIS A 66 2.30 0.17 11.41
N ARG A 67 1.26 -0.56 11.80
CA ARG A 67 0.02 -0.01 12.36
C ARG A 67 0.23 0.93 13.53
N LYS A 68 1.19 0.58 14.39
CA LYS A 68 1.48 1.32 15.63
C LYS A 68 2.09 2.69 15.34
N THR A 69 2.76 2.84 14.19
CA THR A 69 3.43 4.08 13.78
C THR A 69 2.50 5.01 13.00
N ILE A 70 1.47 4.45 12.36
CA ILE A 70 0.67 5.22 11.39
C ILE A 70 -0.23 6.28 12.02
N TYR A 71 -0.63 6.12 13.28
CA TYR A 71 -1.56 7.05 13.93
C TYR A 71 -0.92 8.41 14.26
N ASN A 72 0.41 8.50 14.30
CA ASN A 72 1.13 9.76 14.53
C ASN A 72 1.71 10.36 13.24
N GLN A 73 1.57 9.68 12.09
CA GLN A 73 2.29 10.01 10.85
C GLN A 73 1.38 9.94 9.61
N TRP A 74 0.10 10.26 9.76
CA TRP A 74 -0.87 10.24 8.66
C TRP A 74 -1.86 11.41 8.73
N PRO A 75 -2.07 12.17 7.64
CA PRO A 75 -1.24 12.28 6.44
C PRO A 75 0.10 12.98 6.71
#